data_AF-A0ABC9AKP5-F1
#
_entry.id   AF-A0ABC9AKP5-F1
#
_cell.length_a   1.000
_cell.length_b   1.000
_cell.length_c   1.000
_cell.angle_alpha   90.00
_cell.angle_beta   90.00
_cell.angle_gamma   90.00
#
_symmetry.space_group_name_H-M   'P 1'
#
loop_
_entity.id
_entity.type
_entity.pdbx_description
1 polymer ?
#
loop_
_entity_poly.entity_id
_entity_poly.type
_entity_poly.pdbx_seq_one_letter_code
_entity_poly.pdbx_strand_id
1 'polypeptide(L)'
;MTAAAAPATGLEVRPVTAANYEAELDAIGSLLPQFPIIVFDTEYPGTVHRPPPGRRESDLTPPERYALIKANVDEVPILQLGITLCDADGNLPVFPSSSSAGGAVGCYYERAWVFTFSDFDARRDAHAPESIAFLRSQGVDLNAARAHGVSSAAFAARFAATVLAPVRIAGAILALEARPGLTWAAYGGAYDFAYMVKMLSGGRPLPETWHEFMARARELLGVGGMFDAKYMAEHSGLLATGGLRRVAARLSGQPTLVPKPPFLAGPKSRVACRVYTAMRKHFRELYLGLPLPLHFVCHDHGACFDGLIDGFH
;
A
#
# COMPACT_ATOMS: atom_id res chain seq x y z
N MET A 1 5.40 -33.76 3.64
CA MET A 1 5.39 -33.31 5.04
C MET A 1 5.45 -31.79 5.02
N THR A 2 4.32 -31.13 5.18
CA THR A 2 4.23 -29.67 5.31
C THR A 2 4.82 -29.28 6.66
N ALA A 3 5.94 -28.54 6.66
CA ALA A 3 6.45 -27.95 7.88
C ALA A 3 5.41 -26.94 8.37
N ALA A 4 4.79 -27.20 9.52
CA ALA A 4 3.92 -26.24 10.18
C ALA A 4 4.76 -24.98 10.48
N ALA A 5 4.33 -23.83 9.95
CA ALA A 5 4.97 -22.56 10.25
C ALA A 5 4.97 -22.34 11.77
N ALA A 6 6.14 -22.12 12.36
CA ALA A 6 6.24 -21.73 13.76
C ALA A 6 5.38 -20.46 13.97
N PRO A 7 4.58 -20.38 15.05
CA PRO A 7 3.67 -19.25 15.23
C PRO A 7 4.47 -17.96 15.38
N ALA A 8 4.28 -17.01 14.47
CA ALA A 8 4.87 -15.68 14.58
C ALA A 8 4.35 -14.98 15.84
N THR A 9 5.24 -14.44 16.65
CA THR A 9 4.94 -13.88 17.97
C THR A 9 4.61 -12.38 17.93
N GLY A 10 4.64 -11.74 16.75
CA GLY A 10 4.29 -10.34 16.58
C GLY A 10 4.63 -9.77 15.20
N LEU A 11 4.40 -8.46 15.04
CA LEU A 11 4.78 -7.67 13.86
C LEU A 11 6.04 -6.86 14.17
N GLU A 12 7.10 -7.06 13.40
CA GLU A 12 8.25 -6.15 13.30
C GLU A 12 7.97 -5.11 12.22
N VAL A 13 7.95 -3.84 12.60
CA VAL A 13 7.93 -2.72 11.64
C VAL A 13 9.37 -2.27 11.42
N ARG A 14 9.96 -2.67 10.29
CA ARG A 14 11.34 -2.40 9.92
C ARG A 14 11.49 -0.96 9.42
N PRO A 15 12.19 -0.06 10.15
CA PRO A 15 12.45 1.29 9.66
C PRO A 15 13.48 1.26 8.53
N VAL A 16 13.20 2.01 7.47
CA VAL A 16 14.04 2.12 6.28
C VAL A 16 14.34 3.58 5.98
N THR A 17 15.62 3.88 5.85
CA THR A 17 16.20 5.22 5.71
C THR A 17 17.31 5.17 4.64
N ALA A 18 18.00 6.29 4.38
CA ALA A 18 19.13 6.31 3.45
C ALA A 18 20.24 5.30 3.82
N ALA A 19 20.37 4.94 5.10
CA ALA A 19 21.40 4.01 5.57
C ALA A 19 21.18 2.54 5.16
N ASN A 20 19.93 2.12 4.89
CA ASN A 20 19.61 0.72 4.66
C ASN A 20 18.63 0.45 3.50
N TYR A 21 18.13 1.47 2.80
CA TYR A 21 17.11 1.29 1.77
C TYR A 21 17.49 0.30 0.66
N GLU A 22 18.77 0.26 0.24
CA GLU A 22 19.21 -0.67 -0.80
C GLU A 22 19.08 -2.12 -0.36
N ALA A 23 19.60 -2.45 0.82
CA ALA A 23 19.57 -3.80 1.37
C ALA A 23 18.13 -4.27 1.65
N GLU A 24 17.27 -3.38 2.15
CA GLU A 24 15.87 -3.72 2.40
C GLU A 24 15.06 -3.88 1.10
N LEU A 25 15.38 -3.12 0.05
CA LEU A 25 14.78 -3.29 -1.28
C LEU A 25 15.25 -4.56 -1.99
N ASP A 26 16.48 -5.00 -1.75
CA ASP A 26 16.95 -6.32 -2.21
C ASP A 26 16.22 -7.44 -1.48
N ALA A 27 16.06 -7.32 -0.16
CA ALA A 27 15.28 -8.27 0.63
C ALA A 27 13.84 -8.36 0.13
N ILE A 28 13.16 -7.21 -0.06
CA ILE A 28 11.81 -7.17 -0.65
C ILE A 28 11.79 -7.87 -2.00
N GLY A 29 12.68 -7.51 -2.94
CA GLY A 29 12.72 -8.10 -4.28
C GLY A 29 12.87 -9.62 -4.26
N SER A 30 13.75 -10.15 -3.38
CA SER A 30 13.97 -11.60 -3.22
C SER A 30 12.78 -12.38 -2.64
N LEU A 31 11.86 -11.70 -1.94
CA LEU A 31 10.68 -12.33 -1.33
C LEU A 31 9.49 -12.41 -2.29
N LEU A 32 9.44 -11.56 -3.32
CA LEU A 32 8.31 -11.48 -4.26
C LEU A 32 7.93 -12.80 -4.96
N PRO A 33 8.86 -13.72 -5.28
CA PRO A 33 8.47 -15.02 -5.82
C PRO A 33 7.58 -15.86 -4.90
N GLN A 34 7.71 -15.67 -3.58
CA GLN A 34 6.91 -16.38 -2.56
C GLN A 34 5.75 -15.52 -2.04
N PHE A 35 5.94 -14.21 -1.99
CA PHE A 35 4.97 -13.23 -1.49
C PHE A 35 4.65 -12.19 -2.58
N PRO A 36 3.91 -12.57 -3.65
CA PRO A 36 3.72 -11.76 -4.85
C PRO A 36 2.66 -10.65 -4.71
N ILE A 37 2.24 -10.33 -3.49
CA ILE A 37 1.24 -9.29 -3.22
C ILE A 37 1.91 -8.21 -2.39
N ILE A 38 1.99 -7.01 -2.95
CA ILE A 38 2.49 -5.80 -2.29
C ILE A 38 1.29 -4.98 -1.82
N VAL A 39 1.15 -4.87 -0.51
CA VAL A 39 0.16 -3.97 0.10
C VAL A 39 0.88 -2.78 0.68
N PHE A 40 0.43 -1.58 0.35
CA PHE A 40 1.10 -0.35 0.76
C PHE A 40 0.14 0.73 1.23
N ASP A 41 0.70 1.69 1.94
CA ASP A 41 0.02 2.85 2.50
C ASP A 41 1.05 3.99 2.63
N THR A 42 0.64 5.23 2.45
CA THR A 42 1.51 6.40 2.52
C THR A 42 1.15 7.31 3.68
N GLU A 43 2.16 8.06 4.14
CA GLU A 43 1.98 9.24 4.99
C GLU A 43 2.54 10.46 4.28
N TYR A 44 1.78 11.54 4.35
CA TYR A 44 2.14 12.83 3.79
C TYR A 44 1.60 13.95 4.68
N PRO A 45 2.17 15.17 4.59
CA PRO A 45 1.78 16.35 5.37
C PRO A 45 0.36 16.91 5.14
N GLY A 46 -0.62 16.07 4.83
CA GLY A 46 -2.01 16.44 4.59
C GLY A 46 -2.28 17.01 3.19
N THR A 47 -3.45 17.62 3.03
CA THR A 47 -3.91 18.23 1.78
C THR A 47 -4.01 19.75 1.92
N VAL A 48 -3.45 20.44 0.92
CA VAL A 48 -3.44 21.91 0.81
C VAL A 48 -4.52 22.42 -0.14
N HIS A 49 -4.90 21.60 -1.13
CA HIS A 49 -6.09 21.81 -1.96
C HIS A 49 -7.29 21.11 -1.35
N ARG A 50 -8.45 21.78 -1.38
CA ARG A 50 -9.71 21.31 -0.79
C ARG A 50 -10.81 21.24 -1.85
N PRO A 51 -11.83 20.40 -1.65
CA PRO A 51 -13.05 20.45 -2.45
C PRO A 51 -13.67 21.86 -2.44
N PRO A 52 -14.49 22.21 -3.46
CA PRO A 52 -15.22 23.46 -3.46
C PRO A 52 -16.06 23.65 -2.17
N PRO A 53 -16.26 24.89 -1.70
CA PRO A 53 -17.02 25.16 -0.49
C PRO A 53 -18.38 24.47 -0.48
N GLY A 54 -18.71 23.79 0.63
CA GLY A 54 -19.97 23.06 0.80
C GLY A 54 -20.01 21.66 0.18
N ARG A 55 -18.98 21.22 -0.54
CA ARG A 55 -18.85 19.84 -1.04
C ARG A 55 -17.83 19.08 -0.23
N ARG A 56 -18.10 17.81 0.06
CA ARG A 56 -17.10 16.86 0.56
C ARG A 56 -16.42 16.21 -0.64
N GLU A 57 -15.27 15.60 -0.39
CA GLU A 57 -14.56 14.83 -1.43
C GLU A 57 -15.44 13.70 -1.99
N SER A 58 -16.26 13.06 -1.14
CA SER A 58 -17.25 12.05 -1.54
C SER A 58 -18.34 12.56 -2.46
N ASP A 59 -18.50 13.88 -2.58
CA ASP A 59 -19.53 14.51 -3.41
C ASP A 59 -18.96 14.96 -4.77
N LEU A 60 -17.67 14.66 -5.04
CA LEU A 60 -16.98 14.98 -6.29
C LEU A 60 -17.18 13.89 -7.34
N THR A 61 -17.30 14.29 -8.60
CA THR A 61 -17.23 13.37 -9.74
C THR A 61 -15.80 12.81 -9.90
N PRO A 62 -15.58 11.70 -10.63
CA PRO A 62 -14.25 11.14 -10.86
C PRO A 62 -13.22 12.12 -11.40
N PRO A 63 -13.52 12.91 -12.45
CA PRO A 63 -12.57 13.88 -12.95
C PRO A 63 -12.23 14.95 -11.92
N GLU A 64 -13.21 15.45 -11.16
CA GLU A 64 -13.00 16.45 -10.11
C GLU A 64 -12.16 15.90 -8.95
N ARG A 65 -12.44 14.67 -8.52
CA ARG A 65 -11.69 14.04 -7.42
C ARG A 65 -10.26 13.74 -7.84
N TYR A 66 -10.05 13.20 -9.05
CA TYR A 66 -8.70 13.01 -9.59
C TYR A 66 -7.95 14.33 -9.66
N ALA A 67 -8.56 15.40 -10.17
CA ALA A 67 -7.93 16.72 -10.22
C ALA A 67 -7.52 17.22 -8.83
N LEU A 68 -8.37 17.01 -7.81
CA LEU A 68 -8.05 17.35 -6.42
C LEU A 68 -6.87 16.53 -5.86
N ILE A 69 -6.85 15.21 -6.13
CA ILE A 69 -5.76 14.32 -5.72
C ILE A 69 -4.47 14.74 -6.41
N LYS A 70 -4.51 14.93 -7.73
CA LYS A 70 -3.38 15.41 -8.54
C LYS A 70 -2.81 16.70 -7.99
N ALA A 71 -3.63 17.72 -7.75
CA ALA A 71 -3.18 19.02 -7.24
C ALA A 71 -2.43 18.87 -5.90
N ASN A 72 -2.96 18.04 -4.98
CA ASN A 72 -2.31 17.77 -3.70
C ASN A 72 -1.02 16.97 -3.84
N VAL A 73 -1.03 15.87 -4.61
CA VAL A 73 0.14 14.99 -4.75
C VAL A 73 1.25 15.66 -5.55
N ASP A 74 0.92 16.51 -6.52
CA ASP A 74 1.90 17.28 -7.29
C ASP A 74 2.61 18.33 -6.42
N GLU A 75 1.92 18.92 -5.44
CA GLU A 75 2.45 20.00 -4.59
C GLU A 75 3.10 19.50 -3.28
N VAL A 76 2.53 18.50 -2.62
CA VAL A 76 2.94 18.06 -1.29
C VAL A 76 3.91 16.88 -1.40
N PRO A 77 5.14 16.95 -0.83
CA PRO A 77 6.05 15.81 -0.80
C PRO A 77 5.55 14.68 0.12
N ILE A 78 5.79 13.42 -0.28
CA ILE A 78 5.57 12.24 0.56
C ILE A 78 6.52 12.24 1.77
N LEU A 79 6.09 11.65 2.89
CA LEU A 79 6.89 11.53 4.11
C LEU A 79 7.25 10.08 4.46
N GLN A 80 6.28 9.16 4.39
CA GLN A 80 6.55 7.73 4.59
C GLN A 80 5.80 6.85 3.60
N LEU A 81 6.37 5.69 3.29
CA LEU A 81 5.73 4.60 2.55
C LEU A 81 5.86 3.32 3.37
N GLY A 82 4.73 2.72 3.69
CA GLY A 82 4.62 1.43 4.33
C GLY A 82 4.45 0.34 3.28
N ILE A 83 5.21 -0.74 3.39
CA ILE A 83 5.09 -1.91 2.51
C ILE A 83 4.91 -3.16 3.36
N THR A 84 3.93 -3.97 3.02
CA THR A 84 3.71 -5.31 3.54
C THR A 84 3.59 -6.28 2.37
N LEU A 85 4.36 -7.37 2.41
CA LEU A 85 4.26 -8.45 1.42
C LEU A 85 3.39 -9.57 1.96
N CYS A 86 2.56 -10.18 1.13
CA CYS A 86 1.88 -11.41 1.48
C CYS A 86 1.74 -12.40 0.32
N ASP A 87 1.46 -13.66 0.65
CA ASP A 87 1.17 -14.70 -0.32
C ASP A 87 -0.33 -14.74 -0.69
N ALA A 88 -0.74 -15.75 -1.47
CA ALA A 88 -2.12 -15.87 -1.92
C ALA A 88 -3.15 -16.07 -0.79
N ASP A 89 -2.71 -16.61 0.35
CA ASP A 89 -3.51 -16.89 1.53
C ASP A 89 -3.40 -15.78 2.58
N GLY A 90 -2.55 -14.77 2.32
CA GLY A 90 -2.31 -13.64 3.20
C GLY A 90 -1.28 -13.90 4.30
N ASN A 91 -0.47 -14.95 4.18
CA ASN A 91 0.67 -15.17 5.07
C ASN A 91 1.77 -14.16 4.72
N LEU A 92 2.42 -13.63 5.75
CA LEU A 92 3.53 -12.67 5.63
C LEU A 92 4.88 -13.37 5.73
N PRO A 93 5.96 -12.77 5.20
CA PRO A 93 7.31 -13.26 5.43
C PRO A 93 7.64 -13.20 6.92
N VAL A 94 8.16 -14.31 7.45
CA VAL A 94 8.57 -14.47 8.85
C VAL A 94 10.08 -14.48 8.98
N PHE A 95 10.60 -13.73 9.95
CA PHE A 95 12.03 -13.61 10.21
C PHE A 95 12.37 -14.04 11.64
N PRO A 96 13.53 -14.68 11.86
CA PRO A 96 13.99 -14.96 13.21
C PRO A 96 14.26 -13.65 13.96
N SER A 97 13.97 -13.64 15.27
CA SER A 97 14.24 -12.49 16.12
C SER A 97 15.71 -12.11 16.08
N SER A 98 16.00 -10.83 15.81
CA SER A 98 17.32 -10.23 15.91
C SER A 98 17.67 -9.79 17.34
N SER A 99 16.72 -9.85 18.28
CA SER A 99 16.90 -9.40 19.66
C SER A 99 16.94 -10.56 20.65
N SER A 100 18.09 -10.75 21.28
CA SER A 100 18.23 -11.51 22.53
C SER A 100 17.66 -10.77 23.75
N ALA A 101 17.03 -9.60 23.56
CA ALA A 101 16.37 -8.84 24.61
C ALA A 101 15.12 -9.58 25.11
N GLY A 102 15.34 -10.46 26.08
CA GLY A 102 14.32 -11.30 26.72
C GLY A 102 14.66 -12.79 26.79
N GLY A 103 15.80 -13.24 26.23
CA GLY A 103 16.23 -14.65 26.36
C GLY A 103 15.38 -15.69 25.60
N ALA A 104 14.40 -15.25 24.80
CA ALA A 104 13.57 -16.16 24.02
C ALA A 104 14.26 -16.56 22.71
N VAL A 105 15.05 -17.64 22.77
CA VAL A 105 15.57 -18.33 21.59
C VAL A 105 14.38 -18.94 20.83
N GLY A 106 14.21 -18.61 19.55
CA GLY A 106 13.21 -19.25 18.67
C GLY A 106 11.94 -18.44 18.35
N CYS A 107 11.89 -17.13 18.64
CA CYS A 107 10.77 -16.27 18.21
C CYS A 107 10.89 -15.84 16.75
N TYR A 108 9.77 -15.85 16.03
CA TYR A 108 9.63 -15.37 14.64
C TYR A 108 8.69 -14.17 14.59
N TYR A 109 8.98 -13.21 13.72
CA TYR A 109 8.14 -12.02 13.53
C TYR A 109 7.71 -11.88 12.07
N GLU A 110 6.44 -11.53 11.86
CA GLU A 110 6.01 -11.00 10.57
C GLU A 110 6.67 -9.64 10.35
N ARG A 111 7.03 -9.30 9.10
CA ARG A 111 7.67 -8.01 8.80
C ARG A 111 6.83 -7.13 7.89
N ALA A 112 6.75 -5.85 8.25
CA ALA A 112 6.39 -4.75 7.37
C ALA A 112 7.54 -3.74 7.33
N TRP A 113 7.69 -3.01 6.23
CA TRP A 113 8.73 -1.99 6.05
C TRP A 113 8.13 -0.59 6.09
N VAL A 114 8.88 0.37 6.62
CA VAL A 114 8.53 1.80 6.58
C VAL A 114 9.70 2.59 6.03
N PHE A 115 9.58 3.01 4.78
CA PHE A 115 10.49 3.95 4.16
C PHE A 115 10.15 5.35 4.63
N THR A 116 11.14 6.07 5.16
CA THR A 116 11.02 7.49 5.51
C THR A 116 11.78 8.32 4.49
N PHE A 117 11.11 9.33 3.93
CA PHE A 117 11.65 10.16 2.85
C PHE A 117 12.24 11.48 3.34
N SER A 118 13.30 11.92 2.68
CA SER A 118 14.01 13.18 2.99
C SER A 118 13.44 14.42 2.29
N ASP A 119 12.51 14.21 1.36
CA ASP A 119 12.07 15.22 0.39
C ASP A 119 11.31 16.40 1.02
N PHE A 120 10.68 16.18 2.17
CA PHE A 120 9.85 17.16 2.85
C PHE A 120 10.64 18.08 3.81
N ASP A 121 10.41 19.38 3.69
CA ASP A 121 10.88 20.43 4.57
C ASP A 121 9.72 21.31 5.06
N ALA A 122 9.32 21.14 6.32
CA ALA A 122 8.22 21.91 6.93
C ALA A 122 8.44 23.44 6.94
N ARG A 123 9.66 23.93 6.68
CA ARG A 123 9.96 25.37 6.57
C ARG A 123 9.71 25.94 5.18
N ARG A 124 9.65 25.08 4.16
CA ARG A 124 9.60 25.47 2.74
C ARG A 124 8.37 24.94 2.04
N ASP A 125 7.99 23.70 2.33
CA ASP A 125 7.02 22.96 1.55
C ASP A 125 5.61 23.15 2.09
N ALA A 126 4.63 23.17 1.19
CA ALA A 126 3.23 23.30 1.52
C ALA A 126 2.74 22.09 2.34
N HIS A 127 1.93 22.35 3.36
CA HIS A 127 1.39 21.31 4.24
C HIS A 127 0.17 21.81 5.01
N ALA A 128 -0.63 20.86 5.52
CA ALA A 128 -1.68 21.15 6.48
C ALA A 128 -1.11 21.17 7.91
N PRO A 129 -1.24 22.28 8.68
CA PRO A 129 -0.72 22.37 10.05
C PRO A 129 -1.26 21.28 10.98
N GLU A 130 -2.54 20.91 10.84
CA GLU A 130 -3.17 19.87 11.64
C GLU A 130 -2.57 18.50 11.35
N SER A 131 -2.23 18.21 10.09
CA SER A 131 -1.56 16.97 9.70
C SER A 131 -0.14 16.90 10.26
N ILE A 132 0.60 18.02 10.28
CA ILE A 132 1.92 18.08 10.93
C ILE A 132 1.82 17.84 12.44
N ALA A 133 0.85 18.47 13.11
CA ALA A 133 0.61 18.26 14.53
C ALA A 133 0.25 16.79 14.82
N PHE A 134 -0.60 16.19 13.99
CA PHE A 134 -0.96 14.78 14.09
C PHE A 134 0.28 13.88 13.90
N LEU A 135 1.06 14.04 12.83
CA LEU A 135 2.25 13.24 12.57
C LEU A 135 3.26 13.31 13.72
N ARG A 136 3.52 14.51 14.26
CA ARG A 136 4.37 14.69 15.45
C ARG A 136 3.80 13.97 16.68
N SER A 137 2.49 14.01 16.88
CA SER A 137 1.83 13.28 17.99
C SER A 137 1.95 11.76 17.85
N GLN A 138 2.16 11.26 16.63
CA GLN A 138 2.40 9.84 16.35
C GLN A 138 3.89 9.47 16.38
N GLY A 139 4.77 10.41 16.76
CA GLY A 139 6.21 10.19 16.92
C GLY A 139 7.04 10.44 15.66
N VAL A 140 6.49 11.10 14.64
CA VAL A 140 7.26 11.44 13.44
C VAL A 140 8.16 12.65 13.70
N ASP A 141 9.48 12.44 13.65
CA ASP A 141 10.47 13.50 13.65
C ASP A 141 10.79 13.93 12.20
N LEU A 142 10.25 15.07 11.81
CA LEU A 142 10.40 15.64 10.47
C LEU A 142 11.85 16.09 10.17
N ASN A 143 12.60 16.51 11.20
CA ASN A 143 13.99 16.92 11.02
C ASN A 143 14.87 15.68 10.79
N ALA A 144 14.64 14.61 11.56
CA ALA A 144 15.32 13.33 11.36
C ALA A 144 14.94 12.69 10.01
N ALA A 145 13.66 12.77 9.60
CA ALA A 145 13.20 12.32 8.29
C ALA A 145 13.96 13.03 7.17
N ARG A 146 14.10 14.36 7.24
CA ARG A 146 14.89 15.11 6.27
C ARG A 146 16.39 14.77 6.30
N ALA A 147 16.98 14.64 7.48
CA ALA A 147 18.41 14.44 7.63
C ALA A 147 18.87 13.03 7.23
N HIS A 148 18.04 12.02 7.49
CA HIS A 148 18.43 10.61 7.35
C HIS A 148 17.53 9.81 6.40
N GLY A 149 16.39 10.35 5.99
CA GLY A 149 15.48 9.71 5.05
C GLY A 149 16.13 9.48 3.68
N VAL A 150 15.57 8.52 2.95
CA VAL A 150 15.97 8.28 1.55
C VAL A 150 15.29 9.32 0.66
N SER A 151 15.95 9.80 -0.41
CA SER A 151 15.24 10.63 -1.38
C SER A 151 14.27 9.77 -2.18
N SER A 152 13.07 10.30 -2.46
CA SER A 152 12.05 9.58 -3.23
C SER A 152 12.57 9.14 -4.61
N ALA A 153 13.45 9.92 -5.23
CA ALA A 153 14.12 9.60 -6.48
C ALA A 153 15.09 8.40 -6.36
N ALA A 154 15.92 8.35 -5.31
CA ALA A 154 16.84 7.23 -5.09
C ALA A 154 16.07 5.94 -4.77
N PHE A 155 15.02 6.05 -3.94
CA PHE A 155 14.08 4.95 -3.70
C PHE A 155 13.47 4.45 -5.00
N ALA A 156 12.90 5.34 -5.83
CA ALA A 156 12.23 4.96 -7.08
C ALA A 156 13.19 4.26 -8.05
N ALA A 157 14.42 4.75 -8.19
CA ALA A 157 15.44 4.12 -9.04
C ALA A 157 15.80 2.71 -8.55
N ARG A 158 16.06 2.54 -7.24
CA ARG A 158 16.39 1.22 -6.66
C ARG A 158 15.20 0.27 -6.75
N PHE A 159 14.00 0.73 -6.38
CA PHE A 159 12.77 -0.05 -6.44
C PHE A 159 12.46 -0.51 -7.87
N ALA A 160 12.66 0.36 -8.87
CA ALA A 160 12.51 -0.02 -10.27
C ALA A 160 13.49 -1.14 -10.67
N ALA A 161 14.74 -1.07 -10.20
CA ALA A 161 15.76 -2.06 -10.51
C ALA A 161 15.56 -3.40 -9.78
N THR A 162 15.14 -3.40 -8.52
CA THR A 162 15.09 -4.62 -7.68
C THR A 162 13.71 -5.26 -7.59
N VAL A 163 12.65 -4.48 -7.77
CA VAL A 163 11.26 -4.96 -7.69
C VAL A 163 10.65 -5.00 -9.08
N LEU A 164 10.62 -3.89 -9.81
CA LEU A 164 9.84 -3.82 -11.05
C LEU A 164 10.51 -4.52 -12.24
N ALA A 165 11.82 -4.38 -12.43
CA ALA A 165 12.52 -4.98 -13.57
C ALA A 165 12.48 -6.51 -13.57
N PRO A 166 12.77 -7.23 -12.46
CA PRO A 166 12.65 -8.69 -12.41
C PRO A 166 11.22 -9.15 -12.62
N VAL A 167 10.26 -8.43 -12.02
CA VAL A 167 8.82 -8.73 -12.15
C VAL A 167 8.30 -8.49 -13.56
N ARG A 168 8.83 -7.52 -14.32
CA ARG A 168 8.45 -7.34 -15.73
C ARG A 168 8.91 -8.51 -16.60
N ILE A 169 10.13 -8.99 -16.39
CA ILE A 169 10.66 -10.15 -17.11
C ILE A 169 9.85 -11.40 -16.76
N ALA A 170 9.67 -11.66 -15.45
CA ALA A 170 8.85 -12.78 -14.99
C ALA A 170 7.39 -12.63 -15.44
N GLY A 171 6.83 -11.43 -15.36
CA GLY A 171 5.45 -11.12 -15.73
C GLY A 171 5.17 -11.30 -17.22
N ALA A 172 6.13 -10.99 -18.10
CA ALA A 172 6.01 -11.30 -19.53
C ALA A 172 5.93 -12.81 -19.77
N ILE A 173 6.71 -13.60 -19.03
CA ILE A 173 6.66 -15.07 -19.09
C ILE A 173 5.34 -15.59 -18.50
N LEU A 174 4.94 -15.11 -17.32
CA LEU A 174 3.69 -15.52 -16.67
C LEU A 174 2.46 -15.15 -17.51
N ALA A 175 2.47 -14.02 -18.20
CA ALA A 175 1.40 -13.63 -19.12
C ALA A 175 1.27 -14.62 -20.29
N LEU A 176 2.39 -15.11 -20.84
CA LEU A 176 2.38 -16.19 -21.84
C LEU A 176 1.81 -17.51 -21.27
N GLU A 177 1.98 -17.75 -19.98
CA GLU A 177 1.46 -18.92 -19.25
C GLU A 177 0.05 -18.71 -18.66
N ALA A 178 -0.61 -17.59 -18.94
CA ALA A 178 -1.89 -17.18 -18.34
C ALA A 178 -1.89 -17.21 -16.78
N ARG A 179 -0.73 -16.94 -16.16
CA ARG A 179 -0.56 -16.83 -14.70
C ARG A 179 -0.59 -15.36 -14.25
N PRO A 180 -1.13 -15.07 -13.06
CA PRO A 180 -1.19 -13.70 -12.55
C PRO A 180 0.22 -13.17 -12.22
N GLY A 181 0.47 -11.91 -12.59
CA GLY A 181 1.67 -11.19 -12.20
C GLY A 181 1.60 -10.63 -10.78
N LEU A 182 2.55 -9.76 -10.44
CA LEU A 182 2.61 -9.08 -9.14
C LEU A 182 1.32 -8.30 -8.86
N THR A 183 0.76 -8.48 -7.66
CA THR A 183 -0.46 -7.81 -7.23
C THR A 183 -0.15 -6.65 -6.29
N TRP A 184 -0.85 -5.56 -6.45
CA TRP A 184 -0.75 -4.34 -5.66
C TRP A 184 -2.05 -4.10 -4.93
N ALA A 185 -2.02 -3.69 -3.67
CA ALA A 185 -3.21 -3.27 -2.95
C ALA A 185 -2.95 -2.12 -2.00
N ALA A 186 -3.99 -1.33 -1.75
CA ALA A 186 -4.04 -0.29 -0.72
C ALA A 186 -5.47 -0.24 -0.13
N TYR A 187 -5.72 0.64 0.84
CA TYR A 187 -7.06 0.83 1.41
C TYR A 187 -7.48 2.29 1.32
N GLY A 188 -8.46 2.62 0.47
CA GLY A 188 -8.72 4.02 0.13
C GLY A 188 -7.52 4.64 -0.59
N GLY A 189 -6.97 3.89 -1.54
CA GLY A 189 -5.59 4.01 -2.01
C GLY A 189 -5.33 5.07 -3.06
N ALA A 190 -6.30 5.91 -3.41
CA ALA A 190 -6.17 6.83 -4.53
C ALA A 190 -4.94 7.76 -4.39
N TYR A 191 -4.72 8.32 -3.19
CA TYR A 191 -3.51 9.08 -2.89
C TYR A 191 -2.26 8.20 -2.85
N ASP A 192 -2.32 7.02 -2.25
CA ASP A 192 -1.17 6.10 -2.13
C ASP A 192 -0.62 5.71 -3.50
N PHE A 193 -1.51 5.29 -4.41
CA PHE A 193 -1.15 4.96 -5.79
C PHE A 193 -0.65 6.19 -6.54
N ALA A 194 -1.25 7.36 -6.33
CA ALA A 194 -0.80 8.60 -6.95
C ALA A 194 0.64 8.97 -6.55
N TYR A 195 0.98 8.88 -5.26
CA TYR A 195 2.36 9.07 -4.81
C TYR A 195 3.31 8.04 -5.42
N MET A 196 2.90 6.77 -5.46
CA MET A 196 3.73 5.70 -6.02
C MET A 196 4.00 5.93 -7.52
N VAL A 197 2.98 6.29 -8.30
CA VAL A 197 3.11 6.64 -9.72
C VAL A 197 3.98 7.88 -9.91
N LYS A 198 3.81 8.94 -9.10
CA LYS A 198 4.64 10.16 -9.18
C LYS A 198 6.11 9.85 -8.93
N MET A 199 6.43 9.10 -7.87
CA MET A 199 7.80 8.70 -7.56
C MET A 199 8.43 7.89 -8.70
N LEU A 200 7.73 6.86 -9.19
CA LEU A 200 8.22 6.00 -10.28
C LEU A 200 8.28 6.71 -11.64
N SER A 201 7.56 7.82 -11.80
CA SER A 201 7.64 8.71 -12.97
C SER A 201 8.78 9.72 -12.90
N GLY A 202 9.69 9.58 -11.92
CA GLY A 202 10.82 10.50 -11.71
C GLY A 202 10.41 11.82 -11.06
N GLY A 203 9.30 11.83 -10.31
CA GLY A 203 8.81 13.04 -9.62
C GLY A 203 8.10 14.05 -10.53
N ARG A 204 7.87 13.71 -11.81
CA ARG A 204 7.11 14.55 -12.74
C ARG A 204 5.66 14.70 -12.28
N PRO A 205 4.98 15.81 -12.63
CA PRO A 205 3.55 15.97 -12.39
C PRO A 205 2.76 14.76 -12.91
N LEU A 206 1.70 14.39 -12.19
CA LEU A 206 0.81 13.32 -12.58
C LEU A 206 0.12 13.64 -13.93
N PRO A 207 -0.39 12.64 -14.68
CA PRO A 207 -1.09 12.90 -15.95
C PRO A 207 -2.30 13.83 -15.79
N GLU A 208 -2.76 14.47 -16.86
CA GLU A 208 -3.84 15.47 -16.74
C GLU A 208 -5.20 14.84 -16.49
N THR A 209 -5.43 13.64 -17.03
CA THR A 209 -6.69 12.91 -16.83
C THR A 209 -6.50 11.64 -16.02
N TRP A 210 -7.56 11.22 -15.32
CA TRP A 210 -7.52 9.96 -14.56
C TRP A 210 -7.32 8.75 -15.48
N HIS A 211 -7.82 8.77 -16.71
CA HIS A 211 -7.59 7.70 -17.69
C HIS A 211 -6.10 7.54 -18.04
N GLU A 212 -5.41 8.66 -18.29
CA GLU A 212 -3.96 8.66 -18.54
C GLU A 212 -3.17 8.23 -17.31
N PHE A 213 -3.63 8.63 -16.10
CA PHE A 213 -3.09 8.14 -14.85
C PHE A 213 -3.19 6.62 -14.73
N MET A 214 -4.35 6.04 -15.05
CA MET A 214 -4.53 4.58 -15.03
C MET A 214 -3.63 3.89 -16.04
N ALA A 215 -3.49 4.45 -17.25
CA ALA A 215 -2.57 3.93 -18.25
C ALA A 215 -1.10 3.97 -17.76
N ARG A 216 -0.69 5.08 -17.13
CA ARG A 216 0.64 5.24 -16.54
C ARG A 216 0.86 4.27 -15.38
N ALA A 217 -0.12 4.08 -14.50
CA ALA A 217 -0.05 3.14 -13.40
C ALA A 217 0.19 1.71 -13.90
N ARG A 218 -0.52 1.29 -14.96
CA ARG A 218 -0.32 -0.02 -15.61
C ARG A 218 1.07 -0.17 -16.21
N GLU A 219 1.56 0.87 -16.89
CA GLU A 219 2.91 0.87 -17.46
C GLU A 219 3.98 0.68 -16.37
N LEU A 220 3.81 1.37 -15.24
CA LEU A 220 4.80 1.41 -14.17
C LEU A 220 4.75 0.19 -13.23
N LEU A 221 3.55 -0.21 -12.82
CA LEU A 221 3.33 -1.26 -11.81
C LEU A 221 3.10 -2.64 -12.43
N GLY A 222 2.93 -2.70 -13.75
CA GLY A 222 2.78 -3.92 -14.51
C GLY A 222 1.31 -4.31 -14.76
N VAL A 223 1.13 -5.42 -15.46
CA VAL A 223 -0.18 -5.94 -15.87
C VAL A 223 -0.86 -6.82 -14.82
N GLY A 224 -0.25 -6.97 -13.65
CA GLY A 224 -0.86 -7.64 -12.51
C GLY A 224 -1.96 -6.80 -11.86
N GLY A 225 -2.56 -7.32 -10.80
CA GLY A 225 -3.76 -6.71 -10.24
C GLY A 225 -3.48 -5.46 -9.38
N MET A 226 -4.36 -4.46 -9.40
CA MET A 226 -4.31 -3.30 -8.50
C MET A 226 -5.62 -3.20 -7.72
N PHE A 227 -5.59 -3.26 -6.39
CA PHE A 227 -6.81 -3.37 -5.61
C PHE A 227 -6.95 -2.26 -4.58
N ASP A 228 -8.16 -1.72 -4.49
CA ASP A 228 -8.58 -0.93 -3.34
C ASP A 228 -9.40 -1.82 -2.38
N ALA A 229 -8.80 -2.16 -1.25
CA ALA A 229 -9.43 -3.00 -0.24
C ALA A 229 -10.63 -2.31 0.44
N LYS A 230 -10.69 -0.98 0.44
CA LYS A 230 -11.87 -0.24 0.91
C LYS A 230 -13.02 -0.43 -0.06
N TYR A 231 -12.75 -0.26 -1.36
CA TYR A 231 -13.77 -0.51 -2.40
C TYR A 231 -14.29 -1.94 -2.32
N MET A 232 -13.39 -2.93 -2.23
CA MET A 232 -13.76 -4.33 -2.04
C MET A 232 -14.66 -4.53 -0.82
N ALA A 233 -14.35 -3.89 0.31
CA ALA A 233 -15.14 -3.99 1.53
C ALA A 233 -16.53 -3.36 1.40
N GLU A 234 -16.63 -2.19 0.76
CA GLU A 234 -17.89 -1.48 0.55
C GLU A 234 -18.82 -2.23 -0.43
N HIS A 235 -18.26 -3.00 -1.35
CA HIS A 235 -18.99 -3.78 -2.37
C HIS A 235 -19.09 -5.28 -2.07
N SER A 236 -18.67 -5.70 -0.88
CA SER A 236 -18.70 -7.11 -0.45
C SER A 236 -20.09 -7.63 -0.07
N GLY A 237 -21.07 -6.73 0.09
CA GLY A 237 -22.37 -7.03 0.72
C GLY A 237 -22.30 -7.20 2.25
N LEU A 238 -21.12 -7.12 2.87
CA LEU A 238 -20.92 -7.25 4.33
C LEU A 238 -21.18 -5.94 5.10
N LEU A 239 -21.62 -4.88 4.42
CA LEU A 239 -21.83 -3.53 4.99
C LEU A 239 -20.58 -2.98 5.71
N ALA A 240 -19.39 -3.36 5.24
CA ALA A 240 -18.11 -2.99 5.84
C ALA A 240 -17.62 -1.61 5.35
N THR A 241 -18.29 -0.55 5.81
CA THR A 241 -17.97 0.86 5.46
C THR A 241 -17.14 1.57 6.54
N GLY A 242 -16.29 2.50 6.13
CA GLY A 242 -15.58 3.43 7.02
C GLY A 242 -14.07 3.47 6.82
N GLY A 243 -13.34 3.91 7.85
CA GLY A 243 -11.87 3.94 7.83
C GLY A 243 -11.22 2.60 8.18
N LEU A 244 -9.95 2.45 7.80
CA LEU A 244 -9.19 1.20 7.88
C LEU A 244 -9.31 0.48 9.22
N ARG A 245 -9.09 1.19 10.35
CA ARG A 245 -9.21 0.60 11.70
C ARG A 245 -10.61 0.05 11.98
N ARG A 246 -11.65 0.76 11.56
CA ARG A 246 -13.04 0.37 11.81
C ARG A 246 -13.39 -0.88 11.02
N VAL A 247 -13.03 -0.91 9.73
CA VAL A 247 -13.28 -2.07 8.88
C VAL A 247 -12.46 -3.27 9.34
N ALA A 248 -11.18 -3.09 9.66
CA ALA A 248 -10.35 -4.16 10.18
C ALA A 248 -10.87 -4.75 11.51
N ALA A 249 -11.33 -3.92 12.45
CA ALA A 249 -11.94 -4.38 13.70
C ALA A 249 -13.22 -5.21 13.46
N ARG A 250 -14.07 -4.78 12.52
CA ARG A 250 -15.28 -5.52 12.13
C ARG A 250 -14.95 -6.88 11.52
N LEU A 251 -13.94 -6.93 10.64
CA LEU A 251 -13.55 -8.16 9.93
C LEU A 251 -12.79 -9.16 10.82
N SER A 252 -12.00 -8.67 11.78
CA SER A 252 -11.19 -9.54 12.66
C SER A 252 -11.92 -9.97 13.93
N GLY A 253 -13.02 -9.31 14.30
CA GLY A 253 -13.70 -9.54 15.58
C GLY A 253 -12.85 -9.16 16.81
N GLN A 254 -11.67 -8.57 16.62
CA GLN A 254 -10.77 -8.22 17.71
C GLN A 254 -11.01 -6.80 18.23
N PRO A 255 -10.95 -6.59 19.55
CA PRO A 255 -11.10 -5.27 20.15
C PRO A 255 -9.94 -4.35 19.76
N THR A 256 -10.23 -3.05 19.68
CA THR A 256 -9.19 -2.04 19.43
C THR A 256 -8.29 -1.92 20.66
N LEU A 257 -6.98 -2.00 20.48
CA LEU A 257 -5.99 -1.85 21.56
C LEU A 257 -6.07 -0.48 22.24
N VAL A 258 -5.85 -0.45 23.56
CA VAL A 258 -5.78 0.76 24.40
C VAL A 258 -4.55 0.67 25.33
N PRO A 259 -3.59 1.62 25.29
CA PRO A 259 -3.53 2.77 24.39
C PRO A 259 -3.30 2.35 22.94
N LYS A 260 -3.80 3.17 21.99
CA LYS A 260 -3.64 2.88 20.56
C LYS A 260 -2.17 3.12 20.17
N PRO A 261 -1.43 2.10 19.69
CA PRO A 261 -0.08 2.33 19.20
C PRO A 261 -0.10 3.29 17.99
N PRO A 262 1.05 3.94 17.68
CA PRO A 262 1.19 4.72 16.47
C PRO A 262 0.70 3.93 15.25
N PHE A 263 -0.08 4.57 14.40
CA PHE A 263 -0.74 3.92 13.27
C PHE A 263 -0.49 4.69 11.99
N LEU A 264 0.78 4.64 11.62
CA LEU A 264 1.36 5.24 10.43
C LEU A 264 1.54 4.18 9.33
N ALA A 265 2.27 4.53 8.28
CA ALA A 265 2.38 3.76 7.04
C ALA A 265 2.62 2.25 7.23
N GLY A 266 3.55 1.85 8.11
CA GLY A 266 3.89 0.44 8.36
C GLY A 266 2.72 -0.36 8.93
N PRO A 267 2.28 -0.06 10.17
CA PRO A 267 1.09 -0.69 10.74
C PRO A 267 -0.16 -0.58 9.86
N LYS A 268 -0.34 0.54 9.14
CA LYS A 268 -1.45 0.71 8.19
C LYS A 268 -1.38 -0.27 7.02
N SER A 269 -0.24 -0.39 6.35
CA SER A 269 -0.08 -1.36 5.24
C SER A 269 -0.32 -2.80 5.71
N ARG A 270 0.10 -3.18 6.92
CA ARG A 270 -0.20 -4.50 7.51
C ARG A 270 -1.69 -4.71 7.72
N VAL A 271 -2.40 -3.71 8.25
CA VAL A 271 -3.85 -3.79 8.49
C VAL A 271 -4.62 -3.77 7.18
N ALA A 272 -4.21 -2.94 6.20
CA ALA A 272 -4.74 -2.95 4.84
C ALA A 272 -4.57 -4.33 4.21
N CYS A 273 -3.42 -4.99 4.43
CA CYS A 273 -3.19 -6.36 3.97
C CYS A 273 -4.20 -7.35 4.56
N ARG A 274 -4.52 -7.26 5.86
CA ARG A 274 -5.55 -8.11 6.48
C ARG A 274 -6.92 -7.91 5.84
N VAL A 275 -7.31 -6.64 5.63
CA VAL A 275 -8.60 -6.33 4.99
C VAL A 275 -8.63 -6.87 3.57
N TYR A 276 -7.59 -6.61 2.78
CA TYR A 276 -7.46 -7.11 1.41
C TYR A 276 -7.58 -8.65 1.36
N THR A 277 -6.81 -9.37 2.19
CA THR A 277 -6.87 -10.83 2.26
C THR A 277 -8.26 -11.34 2.61
N ALA A 278 -8.91 -10.74 3.63
CA ALA A 278 -10.26 -11.13 4.03
C ALA A 278 -11.28 -10.92 2.89
N MET A 279 -11.20 -9.78 2.20
CA MET A 279 -12.10 -9.50 1.08
C MET A 279 -11.83 -10.40 -0.11
N ARG A 280 -10.56 -10.65 -0.44
CA ARG A 280 -10.19 -11.59 -1.51
C ARG A 280 -10.75 -12.98 -1.25
N LYS A 281 -10.66 -13.47 -0.01
CA LYS A 281 -11.23 -14.76 0.40
C LYS A 281 -12.75 -14.77 0.27
N HIS A 282 -13.43 -13.74 0.79
CA HIS A 282 -14.88 -13.59 0.71
C HIS A 282 -15.39 -13.61 -0.74
N PHE A 283 -14.78 -12.85 -1.64
CA PHE A 283 -15.17 -12.86 -3.05
C PHE A 283 -14.89 -14.20 -3.73
N ARG A 284 -13.78 -14.88 -3.41
CA ARG A 284 -13.53 -16.24 -3.95
C ARG A 284 -14.65 -17.21 -3.54
N GLU A 285 -15.08 -17.19 -2.28
CA GLU A 285 -16.13 -18.07 -1.78
C GLU A 285 -17.49 -17.80 -2.42
N LEU A 286 -17.84 -16.53 -2.67
CA LEU A 286 -19.09 -16.15 -3.35
C LEU A 286 -19.18 -16.70 -4.78
N TYR A 287 -18.07 -16.77 -5.52
CA TYR A 287 -18.07 -17.14 -6.94
C TYR A 287 -17.75 -18.62 -7.21
N LEU A 288 -17.28 -19.39 -6.22
CA LEU A 288 -17.02 -20.83 -6.36
C LEU A 288 -18.31 -21.68 -6.55
N GLY A 289 -19.50 -21.09 -6.44
CA GLY A 289 -20.80 -21.78 -6.55
C GLY A 289 -21.63 -21.48 -7.81
N LEU A 290 -21.14 -20.71 -8.78
CA LEU A 290 -21.91 -20.29 -9.97
C LEU A 290 -21.36 -20.92 -11.26
N PRO A 291 -22.22 -21.40 -12.19
CA PRO A 291 -21.78 -21.79 -13.53
C PRO A 291 -21.44 -20.51 -14.32
N LEU A 292 -20.14 -20.21 -14.45
CA LEU A 292 -19.69 -19.00 -15.15
C LEU A 292 -19.55 -19.25 -16.66
N PRO A 293 -20.01 -18.33 -17.53
CA PRO A 293 -19.68 -18.34 -18.94
C PRO A 293 -18.17 -18.10 -19.16
N LEU A 294 -17.61 -18.73 -20.18
CA LEU A 294 -16.18 -18.82 -20.55
C LEU A 294 -15.41 -17.49 -20.72
N HIS A 295 -16.03 -16.33 -20.54
CA HIS A 295 -15.37 -15.01 -20.55
C HIS A 295 -15.03 -14.45 -19.16
N PHE A 296 -15.37 -15.17 -18.08
CA PHE A 296 -15.16 -14.73 -16.69
C PHE A 296 -14.13 -15.56 -15.91
N VAL A 297 -13.41 -16.46 -16.59
CA VAL A 297 -12.40 -17.32 -15.98
C VAL A 297 -11.02 -16.80 -16.40
N CYS A 298 -10.17 -16.50 -15.41
CA CYS A 298 -8.83 -15.87 -15.52
C CYS A 298 -8.83 -14.35 -15.61
N HIS A 299 -9.10 -13.68 -14.50
CA HIS A 299 -8.40 -12.49 -13.98
C HIS A 299 -9.16 -12.11 -12.70
N ASP A 300 -8.47 -11.73 -11.62
CA ASP A 300 -9.07 -11.41 -10.32
C ASP A 300 -10.32 -10.50 -10.45
N HIS A 301 -11.47 -11.18 -10.40
CA HIS A 301 -12.87 -10.82 -10.51
C HIS A 301 -13.25 -9.35 -10.20
N GLY A 302 -13.05 -8.44 -11.16
CA GLY A 302 -13.74 -7.14 -11.24
C GLY A 302 -13.33 -6.05 -10.23
N ALA A 303 -12.42 -6.30 -9.28
CA ALA A 303 -11.98 -5.27 -8.33
C ALA A 303 -10.67 -4.56 -8.72
N CYS A 304 -10.05 -5.00 -9.81
CA CYS A 304 -8.67 -4.70 -10.20
C CYS A 304 -8.46 -3.25 -10.71
N PHE A 305 -9.53 -2.57 -11.11
CA PHE A 305 -9.44 -1.21 -11.64
C PHE A 305 -10.66 -0.41 -11.26
N ASP A 306 -11.84 -1.01 -11.33
CA ASP A 306 -13.09 -0.37 -10.91
C ASP A 306 -12.95 0.18 -9.50
N GLY A 307 -12.29 -0.52 -8.56
CA GLY A 307 -12.06 0.03 -7.22
C GLY A 307 -11.09 1.21 -7.12
N LEU A 308 -10.08 1.31 -8.01
CA LEU A 308 -9.23 2.49 -8.08
C LEU A 308 -9.96 3.66 -8.77
N ILE A 309 -10.78 3.32 -9.77
CA ILE A 309 -11.65 4.22 -10.52
C ILE A 309 -12.75 4.76 -9.61
N ASP A 310 -13.29 3.95 -8.71
CA ASP A 310 -14.29 4.31 -7.69
C ASP A 310 -13.65 5.02 -6.50
N GLY A 311 -12.34 4.86 -6.29
CA GLY A 311 -11.54 5.82 -5.55
C GLY A 311 -11.58 7.23 -6.14
N PHE A 312 -11.94 7.37 -7.43
CA PHE A 312 -12.27 8.64 -8.09
C PHE A 312 -13.79 8.94 -8.11
N HIS A 313 -14.70 7.96 -8.29
CA HIS A 313 -16.17 8.16 -8.26
C HIS A 313 -16.75 8.65 -6.92
#